data_AF-A0A2G5UK97-F1
#
_entry.id   AF-A0A2G5UK97-F1
#
_cell.length_a   1.000
_cell.length_b   1.000
_cell.length_c   1.000
_cell.angle_alpha   90.00
_cell.angle_beta   90.00
_cell.angle_gamma   90.00
#
_symmetry.space_group_name_H-M   'P 1'
#
loop_
_entity.id
_entity.type
_entity.pdbx_description
1 polymer ?
#
loop_
_entity_poly.entity_id
_entity_poly.type
_entity_poly.pdbx_seq_one_letter_code
_entity_poly.pdbx_strand_id
1 'polypeptide(L)'
;MKELYLDAKSLMGVEVDSVAIYMDDFEEECREIVDWLRPNCQEFSGFYIYGQNQRHEDVQYILDNLKFKGSLHIFAKTNEQLSLRIPETMDLLSIIHGSWITLGYIMSLKISRLAFADTNLTNQDINLIYKSWIEMKSHRNLEWFEINLTDLEGFFEDGLGDIPYQIGPIISVPYYTPIEGSIVVTRKDGLMASISLYQNGIGFAAVMYTSLFRSQLQYVD
;
A
#
# COMPACT_ATOMS: atom_id res chain seq x y z
N MET A 1 -26.87 -3.74 -12.10
CA MET A 1 -25.67 -2.89 -11.90
C MET A 1 -25.42 -1.97 -13.08
N LYS A 2 -25.25 -2.50 -14.31
CA LYS A 2 -24.95 -1.70 -15.52
C LYS A 2 -25.98 -0.58 -15.80
N GLU A 3 -27.28 -0.89 -15.73
CA GLU A 3 -28.36 0.10 -15.92
C GLU A 3 -28.35 1.19 -14.84
N LEU A 4 -28.27 0.79 -13.55
CA LEU A 4 -28.20 1.72 -12.43
C LEU A 4 -27.02 2.70 -12.55
N TYR A 5 -25.85 2.24 -13.01
CA TYR A 5 -24.71 3.11 -13.26
C TYR A 5 -25.01 4.13 -14.36
N LEU A 6 -25.57 3.69 -15.50
CA LEU A 6 -25.90 4.57 -16.62
C LEU A 6 -26.96 5.60 -16.22
N ASP A 7 -27.96 5.18 -15.45
CA ASP A 7 -29.01 6.04 -14.93
C ASP A 7 -28.44 7.07 -13.96
N ALA A 8 -27.61 6.65 -12.98
CA ALA A 8 -26.97 7.55 -12.03
C ALA A 8 -26.07 8.58 -12.72
N LYS A 9 -25.27 8.14 -13.70
CA LYS A 9 -24.40 9.02 -14.49
C LYS A 9 -25.21 10.02 -15.31
N SER A 10 -26.30 9.58 -15.93
CA SER A 10 -27.19 10.43 -16.74
C SER A 10 -27.97 11.43 -15.89
N LEU A 11 -28.53 11.00 -14.76
CA LEU A 11 -29.39 11.81 -13.89
C LEU A 11 -28.59 12.83 -13.08
N MET A 12 -27.42 12.45 -12.57
CA MET A 12 -26.67 13.27 -11.63
C MET A 12 -25.45 13.97 -12.25
N GLY A 13 -25.03 13.57 -13.46
CA GLY A 13 -23.83 14.11 -14.10
C GLY A 13 -22.54 13.83 -13.31
N VAL A 14 -22.57 12.86 -12.41
CA VAL A 14 -21.43 12.52 -11.55
C VAL A 14 -20.50 11.53 -12.25
N GLU A 15 -19.21 11.79 -12.12
CA GLU A 15 -18.17 10.83 -12.49
C GLU A 15 -17.91 9.88 -11.30
N VAL A 16 -17.48 8.66 -11.62
CA VAL A 16 -17.12 7.70 -10.58
C VAL A 16 -15.75 8.03 -10.05
N ASP A 17 -15.70 8.35 -8.76
CA ASP A 17 -14.44 8.61 -8.07
C ASP A 17 -13.73 7.32 -7.64
N SER A 18 -14.50 6.28 -7.28
CA SER A 18 -13.95 5.03 -6.74
C SER A 18 -14.68 3.79 -7.25
N VAL A 19 -13.93 2.73 -7.53
CA VAL A 19 -14.43 1.42 -7.96
C VAL A 19 -13.95 0.35 -6.99
N ALA A 20 -14.85 -0.53 -6.56
CA ALA A 20 -14.54 -1.72 -5.79
C ALA A 20 -15.02 -2.96 -6.55
N ILE A 21 -14.13 -3.93 -6.75
CA ILE A 21 -14.45 -5.22 -7.36
C ILE A 21 -14.32 -6.29 -6.29
N TYR A 22 -15.43 -6.99 -6.01
CA TYR A 22 -15.49 -8.13 -5.12
C TYR A 22 -15.48 -9.41 -5.96
N MET A 23 -14.30 -9.93 -6.28
CA MET A 23 -14.14 -11.06 -7.21
C MET A 23 -14.87 -12.32 -6.76
N ASP A 24 -14.99 -12.52 -5.44
CA ASP A 24 -15.72 -13.64 -4.84
C ASP A 24 -17.23 -13.63 -5.21
N ASP A 25 -17.79 -12.46 -5.52
CA ASP A 25 -19.20 -12.33 -5.90
C ASP A 25 -19.45 -12.58 -7.40
N PHE A 26 -18.40 -12.63 -8.22
CA PHE A 26 -18.51 -12.58 -9.67
C PHE A 26 -17.84 -13.74 -10.43
N GLU A 27 -17.26 -14.73 -9.73
CA GLU A 27 -16.61 -15.94 -10.30
C GLU A 27 -16.11 -15.76 -11.76
N GLU A 28 -16.75 -16.42 -12.74
CA GLU A 28 -16.39 -16.37 -14.17
C GLU A 28 -16.82 -15.07 -14.89
N GLU A 29 -17.75 -14.30 -14.32
CA GLU A 29 -18.32 -13.07 -14.89
C GLU A 29 -17.44 -11.83 -14.67
N CYS A 30 -16.41 -11.91 -13.81
CA CYS A 30 -15.57 -10.77 -13.47
C CYS A 30 -14.96 -10.10 -14.72
N ARG A 31 -14.56 -10.88 -15.73
CA ARG A 31 -14.01 -10.33 -16.98
C ARG A 31 -15.05 -9.56 -17.78
N GLU A 32 -16.30 -10.00 -17.80
CA GLU A 32 -17.39 -9.29 -18.48
C GLU A 32 -17.65 -7.93 -17.82
N ILE A 33 -17.58 -7.87 -16.48
CA ILE A 33 -17.71 -6.62 -15.73
C ILE A 33 -16.56 -5.67 -16.07
N VAL A 34 -15.32 -6.16 -16.09
CA VAL A 34 -14.14 -5.37 -16.48
C VAL A 34 -14.25 -4.86 -17.92
N ASP A 35 -14.68 -5.72 -18.85
CA ASP A 35 -14.87 -5.38 -20.26
C ASP A 35 -15.95 -4.32 -20.46
N TRP A 36 -17.00 -4.36 -19.63
CA TRP A 36 -18.03 -3.33 -19.63
C TRP A 36 -17.55 -2.04 -18.95
N LEU A 37 -16.81 -2.11 -17.84
CA LEU A 37 -16.29 -0.91 -17.16
C LEU A 37 -15.27 -0.17 -18.01
N ARG A 38 -14.40 -0.88 -18.73
CA ARG A 38 -13.30 -0.29 -19.52
C ARG A 38 -13.73 0.86 -20.45
N PRO A 39 -14.77 0.72 -21.31
CA PRO A 39 -15.23 1.83 -22.15
C PRO A 39 -16.22 2.77 -21.45
N ASN A 40 -16.89 2.33 -20.37
CA ASN A 40 -18.00 3.10 -19.77
C ASN A 40 -17.57 3.96 -18.58
N CYS A 41 -16.51 3.57 -17.88
CA CYS A 41 -15.93 4.29 -16.75
C CYS A 41 -14.69 5.07 -17.21
N GLN A 42 -14.67 6.37 -16.91
CA GLN A 42 -13.45 7.17 -17.07
C GLN A 42 -12.41 6.78 -16.02
N GLU A 43 -11.22 7.36 -16.11
CA GLU A 43 -10.18 7.20 -15.10
C GLU A 43 -10.66 7.68 -13.72
N PHE A 44 -10.56 6.82 -12.71
CA PHE A 44 -11.03 7.08 -11.35
C PHE A 44 -9.89 7.15 -10.33
N SER A 45 -10.17 7.70 -9.14
CA SER A 45 -9.18 7.98 -8.10
C SER A 45 -8.90 6.75 -7.24
N GLY A 46 -9.93 6.09 -6.73
CA GLY A 46 -9.81 4.97 -5.79
C GLY A 46 -10.10 3.62 -6.43
N PHE A 47 -9.17 2.68 -6.32
CA PHE A 47 -9.37 1.33 -6.82
C PHE A 47 -9.18 0.26 -5.75
N TYR A 48 -10.18 -0.60 -5.57
CA TYR A 48 -10.19 -1.65 -4.58
C TYR A 48 -10.49 -3.00 -5.24
N ILE A 49 -9.63 -3.99 -5.02
CA ILE A 49 -9.82 -5.36 -5.54
C ILE A 49 -9.85 -6.30 -4.34
N TYR A 50 -10.97 -6.96 -4.13
CA TYR A 50 -11.20 -7.95 -3.07
C TYR A 50 -11.38 -9.33 -3.69
N GLY A 51 -10.91 -10.35 -2.99
CA GLY A 51 -11.16 -11.74 -3.37
C GLY A 51 -10.29 -12.71 -2.58
N GLN A 52 -10.80 -13.92 -2.37
CA GLN A 52 -10.05 -15.03 -1.79
C GLN A 52 -9.81 -16.12 -2.84
N ASN A 53 -8.60 -16.67 -2.84
CA ASN A 53 -8.20 -17.76 -3.73
C ASN A 53 -8.40 -17.47 -5.23
N GLN A 54 -8.02 -16.27 -5.66
CA GLN A 54 -8.18 -15.78 -7.03
C GLN A 54 -7.04 -16.26 -7.93
N ARG A 55 -7.27 -16.41 -9.23
CA ARG A 55 -6.16 -16.66 -10.17
C ARG A 55 -5.39 -15.37 -10.39
N HIS A 56 -4.07 -15.45 -10.40
CA HIS A 56 -3.18 -14.33 -10.70
C HIS A 56 -3.53 -13.65 -12.02
N GLU A 57 -3.84 -14.44 -13.06
CA GLU A 57 -4.19 -13.91 -14.38
C GLU A 57 -5.46 -13.05 -14.38
N ASP A 58 -6.43 -13.33 -13.50
CA ASP A 58 -7.67 -12.56 -13.43
C ASP A 58 -7.46 -11.24 -12.70
N VAL A 59 -6.66 -11.24 -11.62
CA VAL A 59 -6.23 -10.00 -10.95
C VAL A 59 -5.41 -9.14 -11.90
N GLN A 60 -4.48 -9.75 -12.65
CA GLN A 60 -3.69 -9.04 -13.65
C GLN A 60 -4.56 -8.50 -14.79
N TYR A 61 -5.58 -9.25 -15.23
CA TYR A 61 -6.52 -8.81 -16.24
C TYR A 61 -7.25 -7.54 -15.80
N ILE A 62 -7.72 -7.49 -14.55
CA ILE A 62 -8.37 -6.30 -14.00
C ILE A 62 -7.43 -5.09 -14.08
N LEU A 63 -6.19 -5.24 -13.60
CA LEU A 63 -5.18 -4.17 -13.56
C LEU A 63 -4.78 -3.68 -14.96
N ASP A 64 -4.63 -4.59 -15.91
CA ASP A 64 -4.21 -4.27 -17.28
C ASP A 64 -5.31 -3.53 -18.08
N ASN A 65 -6.57 -3.57 -17.62
CA ASN A 65 -7.72 -3.14 -18.42
C ASN A 65 -8.52 -1.96 -17.84
N LEU A 66 -8.28 -1.56 -16.60
CA LEU A 66 -8.93 -0.41 -15.98
C LEU A 66 -7.93 0.72 -15.74
N LYS A 67 -8.40 1.97 -15.83
CA LYS A 67 -7.57 3.17 -15.68
C LYS A 67 -7.85 3.85 -14.34
N PHE A 68 -6.80 4.12 -13.57
CA PHE A 68 -6.87 4.77 -12.27
C PHE A 68 -5.57 5.54 -11.99
N LYS A 69 -5.64 6.53 -11.09
CA LYS A 69 -4.50 7.43 -10.80
C LYS A 69 -4.27 7.83 -9.33
N GLY A 70 -5.16 7.49 -8.40
CA GLY A 70 -5.06 7.98 -7.02
C GLY A 70 -4.50 6.95 -6.05
N SER A 71 -5.26 5.89 -5.82
CA SER A 71 -4.95 4.82 -4.87
C SER A 71 -5.34 3.46 -5.42
N LEU A 72 -4.49 2.47 -5.18
CA LEU A 72 -4.75 1.07 -5.50
C LEU A 72 -4.63 0.23 -4.24
N HIS A 73 -5.71 -0.47 -3.90
CA HIS A 73 -5.79 -1.37 -2.76
C HIS A 73 -6.12 -2.78 -3.26
N ILE A 74 -5.16 -3.69 -3.09
CA ILE A 74 -5.29 -5.10 -3.46
C ILE A 74 -5.43 -5.91 -2.18
N PHE A 75 -6.66 -6.30 -1.91
CA PHE A 75 -7.05 -7.26 -0.87
C PHE A 75 -7.32 -8.65 -1.47
N ALA A 76 -7.12 -8.82 -2.78
CA ALA A 76 -7.23 -10.10 -3.44
C ALA A 76 -6.04 -11.00 -3.13
N LYS A 77 -6.31 -12.21 -2.64
CA LYS A 77 -5.29 -13.27 -2.47
C LYS A 77 -5.22 -14.12 -3.72
N THR A 78 -4.05 -14.18 -4.36
CA THR A 78 -3.82 -15.05 -5.52
C THR A 78 -3.42 -16.47 -5.10
N ASN A 79 -3.80 -17.46 -5.91
CA ASN A 79 -3.41 -18.86 -5.70
C ASN A 79 -1.94 -19.09 -6.08
N GLU A 80 -1.45 -18.33 -7.06
CA GLU A 80 -0.09 -18.37 -7.54
C GLU A 80 0.78 -17.33 -6.82
N GLN A 81 2.03 -17.72 -6.51
CA GLN A 81 3.05 -16.84 -5.91
C GLN A 81 3.77 -16.05 -7.00
N LEU A 82 3.00 -15.29 -7.80
CA LEU A 82 3.49 -14.52 -8.93
C LEU A 82 3.32 -13.02 -8.68
N SER A 83 4.31 -12.24 -9.12
CA SER A 83 4.24 -10.78 -8.96
C SER A 83 3.20 -10.15 -9.88
N LEU A 84 2.45 -9.20 -9.34
CA LEU A 84 1.54 -8.37 -10.14
C LEU A 84 2.32 -7.21 -10.78
N ARG A 85 2.02 -6.93 -12.05
CA ARG A 85 2.48 -5.72 -12.73
C ARG A 85 1.55 -4.59 -12.34
N ILE A 86 2.06 -3.71 -11.50
CA ILE A 86 1.33 -2.58 -10.97
C ILE A 86 1.70 -1.34 -11.79
N PRO A 87 0.72 -0.62 -12.38
CA PRO A 87 0.99 0.68 -13.00
C PRO A 87 1.60 1.64 -11.98
N GLU A 88 2.58 2.48 -12.34
CA GLU A 88 3.15 3.48 -11.42
C GLU A 88 2.49 4.87 -11.59
N THR A 89 1.18 4.89 -11.85
CA THR A 89 0.42 6.13 -12.11
C THR A 89 -0.24 6.71 -10.87
N MET A 90 -0.07 6.08 -9.70
CA MET A 90 -0.74 6.44 -8.46
C MET A 90 0.20 6.79 -7.34
N ASP A 91 -0.36 7.46 -6.35
CA ASP A 91 0.36 7.97 -5.18
C ASP A 91 0.30 7.00 -3.99
N LEU A 92 -0.63 6.03 -4.01
CA LEU A 92 -0.80 5.04 -2.95
C LEU A 92 -0.97 3.63 -3.52
N LEU A 93 -0.14 2.71 -3.05
CA LEU A 93 -0.30 1.26 -3.26
C LEU A 93 -0.41 0.54 -1.92
N SER A 94 -1.45 -0.27 -1.77
CA SER A 94 -1.67 -1.14 -0.61
C SER A 94 -1.88 -2.57 -1.09
N ILE A 95 -1.09 -3.53 -0.59
CA ILE A 95 -1.26 -4.97 -0.88
C ILE A 95 -1.27 -5.74 0.44
N ILE A 96 -2.38 -6.42 0.74
CA ILE A 96 -2.54 -7.11 2.04
C ILE A 96 -2.08 -8.57 2.01
N HIS A 97 -2.16 -9.25 0.86
CA HIS A 97 -1.70 -10.63 0.70
C HIS A 97 -0.38 -10.66 -0.08
N GLY A 98 0.66 -10.11 0.54
CA GLY A 98 1.93 -9.79 -0.09
C GLY A 98 2.99 -10.90 -0.08
N SER A 99 2.63 -12.18 0.08
CA SER A 99 3.62 -13.26 0.27
C SER A 99 4.58 -13.44 -0.91
N TRP A 100 4.18 -13.03 -2.11
CA TRP A 100 4.99 -13.02 -3.34
C TRP A 100 5.89 -11.79 -3.47
N ILE A 101 5.71 -10.77 -2.63
CA ILE A 101 6.47 -9.52 -2.69
C ILE A 101 7.90 -9.80 -2.26
N THR A 102 8.84 -9.36 -3.08
CA THR A 102 10.27 -9.46 -2.81
C THR A 102 10.85 -8.10 -2.47
N LEU A 103 12.02 -8.08 -1.83
CA LEU A 103 12.76 -6.84 -1.57
C LEU A 103 13.01 -6.07 -2.87
N GLY A 104 13.45 -6.77 -3.93
CA GLY A 104 13.69 -6.16 -5.24
C GLY A 104 12.44 -5.53 -5.85
N TYR A 105 11.26 -6.13 -5.63
CA TYR A 105 9.99 -5.57 -6.05
C TYR A 105 9.71 -4.23 -5.37
N ILE A 106 9.72 -4.19 -4.03
CA ILE A 106 9.50 -2.93 -3.27
C ILE A 106 10.50 -1.88 -3.71
N MET A 107 11.79 -2.22 -3.76
CA MET A 107 12.87 -1.30 -4.08
C MET A 107 12.79 -0.69 -5.48
N SER A 108 12.05 -1.33 -6.39
CA SER A 108 11.84 -0.82 -7.75
C SER A 108 10.74 0.24 -7.83
N LEU A 109 9.79 0.24 -6.88
CA LEU A 109 8.61 1.10 -6.89
C LEU A 109 8.95 2.57 -6.65
N LYS A 110 8.32 3.44 -7.45
CA LYS A 110 8.44 4.91 -7.35
C LYS A 110 7.17 5.60 -6.83
N ILE A 111 6.48 4.95 -5.89
CA ILE A 111 5.23 5.42 -5.30
C ILE A 111 5.52 6.09 -3.94
N SER A 112 4.81 7.18 -3.62
CA SER A 112 5.03 7.96 -2.39
C SER A 112 4.43 7.31 -1.14
N ARG A 113 3.35 6.53 -1.27
CA ARG A 113 2.69 5.87 -0.14
C ARG A 113 2.54 4.37 -0.42
N LEU A 114 3.11 3.55 0.45
CA LEU A 114 3.22 2.11 0.28
C LEU A 114 2.75 1.37 1.53
N ALA A 115 1.80 0.45 1.40
CA ALA A 115 1.38 -0.47 2.46
C ALA A 115 1.55 -1.92 2.00
N PHE A 116 2.23 -2.72 2.80
CA PHE A 116 2.37 -4.14 2.55
C PHE A 116 2.08 -4.94 3.82
N ALA A 117 1.23 -5.94 3.71
CA ALA A 117 1.00 -6.91 4.79
C ALA A 117 1.13 -8.34 4.25
N ASP A 118 1.21 -9.29 5.19
CA ASP A 118 1.35 -10.72 4.89
C ASP A 118 2.53 -10.99 3.93
N THR A 119 3.61 -10.21 4.06
CA THR A 119 4.84 -10.40 3.29
C THR A 119 5.76 -11.41 3.98
N ASN A 120 6.59 -12.06 3.18
CA ASN A 120 7.67 -12.94 3.67
C ASN A 120 8.99 -12.18 3.91
N LEU A 121 8.95 -10.84 3.94
CA LEU A 121 10.14 -10.02 4.15
C LEU A 121 10.55 -10.06 5.62
N THR A 122 11.86 -10.17 5.82
CA THR A 122 12.46 -10.23 7.14
C THR A 122 12.70 -8.84 7.70
N ASN A 123 12.93 -8.75 9.01
CA ASN A 123 13.40 -7.51 9.64
C ASN A 123 14.72 -7.01 8.99
N GLN A 124 15.58 -7.91 8.50
CA GLN A 124 16.80 -7.54 7.75
C GLN A 124 16.50 -6.95 6.37
N ASP A 125 15.47 -7.43 5.67
CA ASP A 125 15.03 -6.83 4.41
C ASP A 125 14.50 -5.40 4.65
N ILE A 126 13.74 -5.21 5.74
CA ILE A 126 13.22 -3.90 6.16
C ILE A 126 14.38 -2.94 6.47
N ASN A 127 15.43 -3.40 7.15
CA ASN A 127 16.65 -2.63 7.39
C ASN A 127 17.28 -2.14 6.07
N LEU A 128 17.36 -2.99 5.05
CA LEU A 128 17.88 -2.62 3.73
C LEU A 128 17.04 -1.54 3.05
N ILE A 129 15.71 -1.59 3.18
CA ILE A 129 14.79 -0.55 2.67
C ILE A 129 15.07 0.78 3.36
N TYR A 130 15.12 0.79 4.70
CA TYR A 130 15.39 2.00 5.48
C TYR A 130 16.75 2.60 5.18
N LYS A 131 17.82 1.79 5.13
CA LYS A 131 19.16 2.27 4.78
C LYS A 131 19.22 2.85 3.38
N SER A 132 18.51 2.23 2.42
CA SER A 132 18.44 2.75 1.06
C SER A 132 17.72 4.10 1.01
N TRP A 133 16.63 4.27 1.77
CA TRP A 133 15.97 5.57 1.91
C TRP A 133 16.88 6.60 2.59
N ILE A 134 17.54 6.25 3.71
CA ILE A 134 18.47 7.12 4.44
C ILE A 134 19.61 7.60 3.54
N GLU A 135 20.16 6.72 2.70
CA GLU A 135 21.22 7.04 1.73
C GLU A 135 20.70 7.66 0.42
N MET A 136 19.39 7.92 0.31
CA MET A 136 18.72 8.47 -0.87
C MET A 136 18.90 7.65 -2.16
N LYS A 137 19.13 6.34 -2.00
CA LYS A 137 19.30 5.38 -3.10
C LYS A 137 17.96 4.93 -3.68
N SER A 138 16.92 4.80 -2.87
CA SER A 138 15.55 4.51 -3.29
C SER A 138 14.53 5.42 -2.60
N HIS A 139 13.26 5.36 -3.05
CA HIS A 139 12.12 5.95 -2.33
C HIS A 139 12.25 7.43 -1.96
N ARG A 140 12.82 8.25 -2.86
CA ARG A 140 13.13 9.67 -2.57
C ARG A 140 11.90 10.52 -2.21
N ASN A 141 10.76 10.20 -2.80
CA ASN A 141 9.49 10.89 -2.60
C ASN A 141 8.57 10.16 -1.61
N LEU A 142 9.11 9.23 -0.81
CA LEU A 142 8.31 8.47 0.15
C LEU A 142 7.77 9.40 1.24
N GLU A 143 6.46 9.34 1.41
CA GLU A 143 5.70 10.03 2.44
C GLU A 143 5.31 9.05 3.55
N TRP A 144 4.94 7.83 3.16
CA TRP A 144 4.39 6.82 4.05
C TRP A 144 4.79 5.41 3.61
N PHE A 145 5.24 4.58 4.56
CA PHE A 145 5.59 3.18 4.32
C PHE A 145 5.17 2.31 5.50
N GLU A 146 4.24 1.38 5.26
CA GLU A 146 3.80 0.37 6.22
C GLU A 146 4.21 -1.02 5.77
N ILE A 147 4.75 -1.82 6.70
CA ILE A 147 5.10 -3.21 6.47
C ILE A 147 4.92 -4.07 7.73
N ASN A 148 4.48 -5.33 7.56
CA ASN A 148 4.44 -6.30 8.65
C ASN A 148 5.85 -6.66 9.13
N LEU A 149 5.99 -6.91 10.43
CA LEU A 149 7.23 -7.40 11.03
C LEU A 149 7.19 -8.91 11.18
N THR A 150 8.35 -9.56 11.11
CA THR A 150 8.48 -10.99 11.45
C THR A 150 8.22 -11.20 12.93
N ASP A 151 8.85 -10.37 13.76
CA ASP A 151 8.65 -10.30 15.20
C ASP A 151 9.12 -8.92 15.70
N LEU A 152 8.65 -8.56 16.90
CA LEU A 152 8.89 -7.24 17.48
C LEU A 152 10.30 -7.09 18.08
N GLU A 153 10.83 -8.15 18.69
CA GLU A 153 12.12 -8.09 19.43
C GLU A 153 13.30 -8.00 18.45
N GLY A 154 13.32 -8.88 17.46
CA GLY A 154 14.26 -8.90 16.36
C GLY A 154 14.18 -7.66 15.47
N PHE A 155 13.10 -6.87 15.51
CA PHE A 155 13.06 -5.62 14.74
C PHE A 155 14.09 -4.60 15.26
N PHE A 156 14.34 -4.55 16.56
CA PHE A 156 15.35 -3.65 17.12
C PHE A 156 16.77 -4.09 16.78
N GLU A 157 17.02 -5.40 16.77
CA GLU A 157 18.34 -5.97 16.45
C GLU A 157 18.61 -6.01 14.94
N ASP A 158 17.73 -6.64 14.16
CA ASP A 158 17.90 -6.84 12.72
C ASP A 158 17.37 -5.68 11.87
N GLY A 159 16.25 -5.08 12.27
CA GLY A 159 15.60 -3.98 11.54
C GLY A 159 16.30 -2.64 11.70
N LEU A 160 16.86 -2.37 12.88
CA LEU A 160 17.45 -1.08 13.25
C LEU A 160 18.89 -1.15 13.75
N GLY A 161 19.47 -2.34 13.92
CA GLY A 161 20.72 -2.51 14.69
C GLY A 161 21.91 -1.64 14.26
N ASP A 162 21.98 -1.28 12.98
CA ASP A 162 23.04 -0.43 12.42
C ASP A 162 22.53 0.94 11.91
N ILE A 163 21.28 1.30 12.22
CA ILE A 163 20.68 2.59 11.87
C ILE A 163 20.70 3.50 13.10
N PRO A 164 21.39 4.65 13.06
CA PRO A 164 21.31 5.64 14.14
C PRO A 164 19.89 6.23 14.23
N TYR A 165 19.30 6.20 15.43
CA TYR A 165 17.97 6.75 15.69
C TYR A 165 17.86 7.49 17.03
N GLN A 166 16.77 8.21 17.19
CA GLN A 166 16.35 8.84 18.45
C GLN A 166 14.93 8.41 18.81
N ILE A 167 14.59 8.41 20.09
CA ILE A 167 13.20 8.16 20.51
C ILE A 167 12.41 9.47 20.44
N GLY A 168 11.31 9.42 19.71
CA GLY A 168 10.34 10.49 19.54
C GLY A 168 9.03 10.22 20.30
N PRO A 169 8.00 11.07 20.09
CA PRO A 169 6.73 10.93 20.76
C PRO A 169 5.97 9.68 20.29
N ILE A 170 4.98 9.26 21.08
CA ILE A 170 4.00 8.28 20.65
C ILE A 170 3.13 8.92 19.56
N ILE A 171 2.98 8.24 18.43
CA ILE A 171 2.09 8.64 17.35
C ILE A 171 0.87 7.72 17.43
N SER A 172 -0.30 8.30 17.67
CA SER A 172 -1.55 7.56 17.65
C SER A 172 -2.24 7.80 16.31
N VAL A 173 -2.64 6.71 15.65
CA VAL A 173 -3.46 6.74 14.44
C VAL A 173 -4.69 5.86 14.65
N PRO A 174 -5.83 6.16 14.00
CA PRO A 174 -7.02 5.31 14.08
C PRO A 174 -6.71 3.86 13.71
N TYR A 175 -7.38 2.90 14.37
CA TYR A 175 -7.29 1.45 14.12
C TYR A 175 -5.98 0.75 14.53
N TYR A 176 -4.97 1.48 14.98
CA TYR A 176 -3.72 0.89 15.47
C TYR A 176 -3.46 1.24 16.93
N THR A 177 -2.95 0.25 17.69
CA THR A 177 -2.49 0.48 19.06
C THR A 177 -0.99 0.67 19.05
N PRO A 178 -0.47 1.88 19.34
CA PRO A 178 0.97 2.12 19.38
C PRO A 178 1.59 1.37 20.56
N ILE A 179 2.78 0.81 20.35
CA ILE A 179 3.50 0.04 21.37
C ILE A 179 4.38 0.96 22.23
N GLU A 180 5.21 1.79 21.58
CA GLU A 180 6.17 2.69 22.24
C GLU A 180 6.28 4.04 21.51
N GLY A 181 7.22 4.88 21.95
CA GLY A 181 7.58 6.12 21.24
C GLY A 181 8.10 5.83 19.83
N SER A 182 7.85 6.74 18.89
CA SER A 182 8.32 6.56 17.51
C SER A 182 9.84 6.58 17.43
N ILE A 183 10.41 5.83 16.52
CA ILE A 183 11.84 5.79 16.22
C ILE A 183 12.13 6.82 15.12
N VAL A 184 12.88 7.86 15.46
CA VAL A 184 13.17 8.97 14.57
C VAL A 184 14.52 8.76 13.89
N VAL A 185 14.50 8.71 12.56
CA VAL A 185 15.69 8.57 11.71
C VAL A 185 15.84 9.80 10.82
N THR A 186 17.07 10.10 10.43
CA THR A 186 17.39 11.25 9.57
C THR A 186 18.07 10.77 8.29
N ARG A 187 17.48 11.13 7.16
CA ARG A 187 18.04 10.92 5.83
C ARG A 187 19.25 11.81 5.60
N LYS A 188 20.12 11.42 4.68
CA LYS A 188 21.37 12.13 4.36
C LYS A 188 21.20 13.60 3.97
N ASP A 189 20.05 13.99 3.42
CA ASP A 189 19.72 15.38 3.09
C ASP A 189 19.08 16.17 4.26
N GLY A 190 18.98 15.55 5.44
CA GLY A 190 18.35 16.13 6.63
C GLY A 190 16.85 15.88 6.73
N LEU A 191 16.21 15.21 5.75
CA LEU A 191 14.80 14.86 5.86
C LEU A 191 14.59 13.83 7.00
N MET A 192 13.67 14.09 7.91
CA MET A 192 13.39 13.21 9.03
C MET A 192 12.19 12.31 8.76
N ALA A 193 12.20 11.12 9.36
CA ALA A 193 11.06 10.23 9.42
C ALA A 193 10.86 9.66 10.83
N SER A 194 9.60 9.37 11.16
CA SER A 194 9.21 8.70 12.40
C SER A 194 8.66 7.32 12.06
N ILE A 195 9.28 6.28 12.60
CA ILE A 195 8.86 4.89 12.47
C ILE A 195 8.10 4.52 13.74
N SER A 196 6.82 4.19 13.63
CA SER A 196 5.97 3.79 14.75
C SER A 196 5.68 2.30 14.66
N LEU A 197 5.74 1.62 15.80
CA LEU A 197 5.43 0.21 15.91
C LEU A 197 4.02 0.06 16.44
N TYR A 198 3.22 -0.73 15.73
CA TYR A 198 1.84 -0.98 16.06
C TYR A 198 1.57 -2.47 16.20
N GLN A 199 0.71 -2.80 17.16
CA GLN A 199 0.07 -4.10 17.24
C GLN A 199 -1.27 -4.05 16.51
N ASN A 200 -1.54 -5.05 15.69
CA ASN A 200 -2.83 -5.27 15.05
C ASN A 200 -3.32 -6.72 15.27
N GLY A 201 -4.49 -7.06 14.75
CA GLY A 201 -5.08 -8.40 14.95
C GLY A 201 -4.32 -9.56 14.29
N ILE A 202 -3.30 -9.28 13.48
CA ILE A 202 -2.54 -10.27 12.70
C ILE A 202 -1.08 -10.38 13.20
N GLY A 203 -0.56 -9.34 13.84
CA GLY A 203 0.80 -9.32 14.38
C GLY A 203 1.27 -7.89 14.65
N PHE A 204 2.49 -7.60 14.21
CA PHE A 204 3.12 -6.30 14.37
C PHE A 204 3.39 -5.66 13.01
N ALA A 205 3.31 -4.34 12.96
CA ALA A 205 3.64 -3.55 11.78
C ALA A 205 4.53 -2.36 12.17
N ALA A 206 5.49 -2.05 11.30
CA ALA A 206 6.23 -0.81 11.34
C ALA A 206 5.66 0.15 10.31
N VAL A 207 5.36 1.38 10.74
CA VAL A 207 4.85 2.43 9.87
C VAL A 207 5.76 3.65 9.96
N MET A 208 6.38 3.98 8.83
CA MET A 208 7.26 5.11 8.67
C MET A 208 6.49 6.29 8.07
N TYR A 209 6.55 7.43 8.75
CA TYR A 209 6.01 8.71 8.30
C TYR A 209 7.15 9.68 8.05
N THR A 210 7.29 10.20 6.84
CA THR A 210 8.26 11.27 6.60
C THR A 210 7.65 12.63 6.94
N SER A 211 8.47 13.63 7.21
CA SER A 211 7.94 14.99 7.50
C SER A 211 7.15 15.59 6.34
N LEU A 212 7.29 15.07 5.11
CA LEU A 212 6.46 15.39 3.95
C LEU A 212 4.98 15.01 4.16
N PHE A 213 4.72 13.92 4.87
CA PHE A 213 3.35 13.49 5.18
C PHE A 213 2.70 14.39 6.25
N ARG A 214 3.47 14.79 7.27
CA ARG A 214 2.94 15.62 8.37
C ARG A 214 2.54 17.03 7.92
N SER A 215 3.18 17.60 6.90
CA SER A 215 2.75 18.89 6.35
C SER A 215 1.38 18.82 5.67
N GLN A 216 0.91 17.62 5.28
CA GLN A 216 -0.42 17.42 4.71
C GLN A 216 -1.49 17.16 5.79
N LEU A 217 -1.12 16.60 6.95
CA LEU A 217 -2.04 16.42 8.08
C LEU A 217 -2.41 17.73 8.80
N GLN A 218 -1.67 18.82 8.57
CA GLN A 218 -1.98 20.15 9.15
C GLN A 218 -3.16 20.87 8.47
N TYR A 219 -3.85 20.22 7.53
CA TYR A 219 -5.01 20.78 6.81
C TYR A 219 -6.31 19.99 6.99
N VAL A 220 -6.38 19.10 7.98
CA VAL A 220 -7.60 18.37 8.32
C VAL A 220 -7.96 18.67 9.78
N ASP A 221 -8.52 19.87 9.98
CA ASP A 221 -9.36 20.23 11.14
C ASP A 221 -10.83 20.31 10.67
#